data_AF-A0A6C2CBY9-F1
#
_entry.id   AF-A0A6C2CBY9-F1
#
_cell.length_a   1.000
_cell.length_b   1.000
_cell.length_c   1.000
_cell.angle_alpha   90.00
_cell.angle_beta   90.00
_cell.angle_gamma   90.00
#
_symmetry.space_group_name_H-M   'P 1'
#
loop_
_entity.id
_entity.type
_entity.pdbx_description
1 polymer ?
#
loop_
_entity_poly.entity_id
_entity_poly.type
_entity_poly.pdbx_seq_one_letter_code
_entity_poly.pdbx_strand_id
1 'polypeptide(L)'
;MGRSKLEKSLIDAVSANHEITEYELELVQKYGDLGRIWDDLSADIKATGVMIDVASGNNVYHKVNPAVTEKQRISSTMNGILRTLGIDSKGLSENSKTNKIGGGLSDRKRSRN
;
A
#
# COMPACT_ATOMS: atom_id res chain seq x y z
N MET A 1 -14.62 2.43 -16.56
CA MET A 1 -13.69 3.25 -15.75
C MET A 1 -12.31 2.62 -15.82
N GLY A 2 -11.24 3.40 -15.95
CA GLY A 2 -9.88 2.87 -16.05
C GLY A 2 -9.35 2.43 -14.67
N ARG A 3 -8.68 1.29 -14.61
CA ARG A 3 -8.02 0.80 -13.38
C ARG A 3 -6.91 1.74 -12.92
N SER A 4 -6.76 1.90 -11.60
CA SER A 4 -5.72 2.74 -11.00
C SER A 4 -4.32 2.18 -11.28
N LYS A 5 -3.26 3.00 -11.16
CA LYS A 5 -1.87 2.54 -11.35
C LYS A 5 -1.51 1.41 -10.37
N LEU A 6 -2.02 1.49 -9.14
CA LEU A 6 -1.83 0.48 -8.11
C LEU A 6 -2.52 -0.83 -8.47
N GLU A 7 -3.79 -0.78 -8.86
CA GLU A 7 -4.55 -1.97 -9.28
C GLU A 7 -3.87 -2.68 -10.45
N LYS A 8 -3.39 -1.92 -11.46
CA LYS A 8 -2.64 -2.48 -12.58
C LYS A 8 -1.37 -3.20 -12.11
N SER A 9 -0.58 -2.56 -11.25
CA SER A 9 0.64 -3.17 -10.72
C SER A 9 0.37 -4.44 -9.91
N LEU A 10 -0.74 -4.51 -9.17
CA LEU A 10 -1.13 -5.71 -8.43
C LEU A 10 -1.56 -6.83 -9.37
N ILE A 11 -2.35 -6.51 -10.40
CA ILE A 11 -2.75 -7.47 -11.44
C ILE A 11 -1.52 -8.02 -12.16
N ASP A 12 -0.58 -7.16 -12.55
CA ASP A 12 0.65 -7.56 -13.23
C ASP A 12 1.51 -8.48 -12.34
N ALA A 13 1.56 -8.21 -11.03
CA ALA A 13 2.29 -9.04 -10.08
C ALA A 13 1.68 -10.43 -9.89
N VAL A 14 0.34 -10.53 -9.82
CA VAL A 14 -0.37 -11.82 -9.77
C VAL A 14 -0.19 -12.58 -11.08
N SER A 15 -0.37 -11.87 -12.20
CA SER A 15 -0.31 -12.43 -13.56
C SER A 15 1.08 -12.95 -13.94
N ALA A 16 2.13 -12.54 -13.21
CA ALA A 16 3.48 -13.05 -13.39
C ALA A 16 3.64 -14.52 -12.99
N ASN A 17 2.75 -15.04 -12.13
CA ASN A 17 2.82 -16.41 -11.61
C ASN A 17 1.75 -17.33 -12.24
N HIS A 18 0.56 -16.81 -12.54
CA HIS A 18 -0.56 -17.58 -13.10
C HIS A 18 -1.60 -16.68 -13.77
N GLU A 19 -2.54 -17.27 -14.51
CA GLU A 19 -3.66 -16.53 -15.10
C GLU A 19 -4.58 -15.99 -14.00
N ILE A 20 -4.83 -14.67 -14.03
CA ILE A 20 -5.63 -14.01 -12.99
C ILE A 20 -7.10 -14.45 -13.03
N THR A 21 -7.61 -14.83 -11.86
CA THR A 21 -9.01 -15.23 -11.69
C THR A 21 -9.93 -14.03 -11.39
N GLU A 22 -11.24 -14.20 -11.60
CA GLU A 22 -12.23 -13.18 -11.23
C GLU A 22 -12.19 -12.84 -9.73
N TYR A 23 -12.01 -13.86 -8.88
CA TYR A 23 -11.86 -13.68 -7.44
C TYR A 23 -10.66 -12.79 -7.09
N GLU A 24 -9.53 -12.97 -7.76
CA GLU A 24 -8.33 -12.15 -7.54
C GLU A 24 -8.52 -10.72 -8.04
N LEU A 25 -9.27 -10.51 -9.13
CA LEU A 25 -9.66 -9.18 -9.58
C LEU A 25 -10.51 -8.44 -8.53
N GLU A 26 -11.48 -9.13 -7.91
CA GLU A 26 -12.28 -8.57 -6.80
C GLU A 26 -11.41 -8.22 -5.59
N LEU A 27 -10.45 -9.08 -5.24
CA LEU A 27 -9.50 -8.83 -4.16
C LEU A 27 -8.63 -7.59 -4.44
N VAL A 28 -8.15 -7.42 -5.68
CA VAL A 28 -7.40 -6.23 -6.10
C VAL A 28 -8.25 -4.97 -5.99
N GLN A 29 -9.50 -5.02 -6.45
CA GLN A 29 -10.42 -3.89 -6.33
C GLN A 29 -10.66 -3.53 -4.85
N LYS A 30 -10.96 -4.54 -4.02
CA LYS A 30 -11.14 -4.37 -2.58
C LYS A 30 -9.91 -3.78 -1.90
N TYR A 31 -8.71 -4.19 -2.30
CA TYR A 31 -7.46 -3.60 -1.82
C TYR A 31 -7.38 -2.10 -2.13
N GLY A 32 -7.74 -1.71 -3.37
CA GLY A 32 -7.80 -0.31 -3.78
C GLY A 32 -8.79 0.52 -2.95
N ASP A 33 -9.99 -0.02 -2.73
CA ASP A 33 -11.03 0.65 -1.93
C ASP A 33 -10.60 0.80 -0.45
N LEU A 34 -10.01 -0.25 0.14
CA LEU A 34 -9.43 -0.20 1.48
C LEU A 34 -8.29 0.82 1.59
N GLY A 35 -7.48 0.96 0.54
CA GLY A 35 -6.42 1.97 0.47
C GLY A 35 -6.97 3.40 0.57
N ARG A 36 -8.09 3.69 -0.10
CA ARG A 36 -8.74 5.01 0.00
C ARG A 36 -9.24 5.28 1.41
N ILE A 37 -9.90 4.30 2.04
CA ILE A 37 -10.36 4.43 3.42
C ILE A 37 -9.17 4.62 4.37
N TRP A 38 -8.06 3.92 4.14
CA TRP A 38 -6.84 4.08 4.94
C TRP A 38 -6.25 5.49 4.85
N ASP A 39 -6.28 6.10 3.66
CA ASP A 39 -5.85 7.48 3.45
C ASP A 39 -6.78 8.48 4.16
N ASP A 40 -8.09 8.26 4.11
CA ASP A 40 -9.08 9.09 4.81
C ASP A 40 -8.89 9.03 6.33
N LEU A 41 -8.68 7.83 6.89
CA LEU A 41 -8.36 7.66 8.32
C LEU A 41 -7.03 8.34 8.68
N SER A 42 -6.07 8.37 7.75
CA SER A 42 -4.81 9.09 7.95
C SER A 42 -5.00 10.60 7.97
N ALA A 43 -5.89 11.12 7.14
CA ALA A 43 -6.25 12.53 7.13
C ALA A 43 -6.97 12.91 8.42
N ASP A 44 -7.90 12.09 8.90
CA ASP A 44 -8.60 12.30 10.18
C ASP A 44 -7.62 12.36 11.36
N ILE A 45 -6.72 11.37 11.49
CA ILE A 45 -5.71 11.36 12.56
C ILE A 45 -4.79 12.59 12.49
N LYS A 46 -4.44 13.06 11.29
CA LYS A 46 -3.64 14.28 11.12
C LYS A 46 -4.40 15.53 11.57
N ALA A 47 -5.72 15.56 11.37
CA ALA A 47 -6.56 16.71 11.70
C ALA A 47 -6.93 16.76 13.18
N THR A 48 -7.30 15.63 13.77
CA THR A 48 -7.84 15.54 15.14
C THR A 48 -6.82 15.08 16.17
N GLY A 49 -5.70 14.51 15.72
CA GLY A 49 -4.67 13.94 16.59
C GLY A 49 -4.92 12.47 16.93
N VAL A 50 -3.91 11.86 17.55
CA VAL A 50 -3.96 10.45 18.00
C VAL A 50 -4.87 10.29 19.23
N MET A 51 -5.02 11.35 20.02
CA MET A 51 -5.88 11.43 21.19
C MET A 51 -6.92 12.52 20.94
N ILE A 52 -8.17 12.25 21.31
CA ILE A 52 -9.29 13.17 21.17
C ILE A 52 -10.00 13.38 22.50
N ASP A 53 -10.62 14.55 22.62
CA ASP A 53 -11.43 14.93 23.75
C ASP A 53 -12.89 14.65 23.43
N VAL A 54 -13.49 13.76 24.21
CA VAL A 54 -14.90 13.40 24.06
C VAL A 54 -15.67 13.97 25.24
N ALA A 55 -16.50 14.98 24.97
CA ALA A 55 -17.41 15.52 25.95
C ALA A 55 -18.59 14.55 26.18
N SER A 56 -18.92 14.28 27.44
CA SER A 56 -20.11 13.53 27.83
C SER A 56 -20.73 14.17 29.07
N GLY A 57 -21.86 14.84 28.88
CA GLY A 57 -22.44 15.74 29.87
C GLY A 57 -21.48 16.89 30.18
N ASN A 58 -21.18 17.10 31.47
CA ASN A 58 -20.24 18.11 31.94
C ASN A 58 -18.78 17.62 32.03
N ASN A 59 -18.51 16.37 31.65
CA ASN A 59 -17.18 15.77 31.76
C ASN A 59 -16.50 15.68 30.38
N VAL A 60 -15.19 15.88 30.34
CA VAL A 60 -14.36 15.68 29.13
C VAL A 60 -13.46 14.47 29.38
N TYR A 61 -13.46 13.54 28.42
CA TYR A 61 -12.65 12.32 28.47
C TYR A 61 -11.61 12.33 27.37
N HIS A 62 -10.36 12.08 27.72
CA HIS A 62 -9.29 11.85 26.75
C HIS A 62 -9.31 10.38 26.31
N LYS A 63 -9.55 10.13 25.03
CA LYS A 63 -9.57 8.78 24.45
C LYS A 63 -8.74 8.73 23.17
N VAL A 64 -8.28 7.53 22.81
CA VAL A 64 -7.60 7.31 21.53
C VAL A 64 -8.59 7.58 20.40
N ASN A 65 -8.14 8.27 19.35
CA ASN A 65 -8.95 8.47 18.14
C ASN A 65 -9.34 7.08 17.56
N PRO A 66 -10.64 6.79 17.40
CA PRO A 66 -11.11 5.54 16.78
C PRO A 66 -10.46 5.22 15.42
N ALA A 67 -10.13 6.26 14.64
CA ALA A 67 -9.45 6.12 13.36
C ALA A 67 -8.10 5.41 13.47
N VAL A 68 -7.39 5.56 14.59
CA VAL A 68 -6.11 4.86 14.85
C VAL A 68 -6.33 3.36 14.88
N THR A 69 -7.32 2.90 15.64
CA THR A 69 -7.63 1.47 15.76
C THR A 69 -8.16 0.89 14.46
N GLU A 70 -8.99 1.66 13.74
CA GLU A 70 -9.58 1.20 12.49
C GLU A 70 -8.53 1.09 11.39
N LYS A 71 -7.60 2.06 11.32
CA LYS A 71 -6.49 2.05 10.38
C LYS A 71 -5.60 0.80 10.55
N GLN A 72 -5.40 0.33 11.79
CA GLN A 72 -4.68 -0.93 12.05
C GLN A 72 -5.45 -2.16 11.53
N ARG A 73 -6.77 -2.20 11.68
CA ARG A 73 -7.61 -3.28 11.14
C ARG A 73 -7.59 -3.31 9.62
N ILE A 74 -7.72 -2.15 8.97
CA ILE A 74 -7.63 -2.03 7.52
C ILE A 74 -6.25 -2.50 7.04
N SER A 75 -5.17 -2.05 7.68
CA SER A 75 -3.80 -2.48 7.34
C SER A 75 -3.65 -4.00 7.42
N SER A 76 -4.19 -4.62 8.47
CA SER A 76 -4.16 -6.08 8.66
C SER A 76 -4.93 -6.81 7.56
N THR A 77 -6.08 -6.26 7.15
CA THR A 77 -6.93 -6.80 6.08
C THR A 77 -6.25 -6.69 4.72
N MET A 78 -5.66 -5.53 4.41
CA MET A 78 -4.88 -5.31 3.20
C MET A 78 -3.71 -6.29 3.11
N ASN A 79 -2.97 -6.51 4.21
CA ASN A 79 -1.91 -7.51 4.26
C ASN A 79 -2.43 -8.95 4.11
N GLY A 80 -3.65 -9.24 4.57
CA GLY A 80 -4.32 -10.51 4.34
C GLY A 80 -4.59 -10.73 2.86
N ILE A 81 -5.13 -9.72 2.18
CA ILE A 81 -5.38 -9.76 0.74
C ILE A 81 -4.09 -10.02 -0.05
N LEU A 82 -3.00 -9.28 0.25
CA LEU A 82 -1.72 -9.47 -0.44
C LEU A 82 -1.20 -10.90 -0.29
N ARG A 83 -1.31 -11.49 0.91
CA ARG A 83 -0.94 -12.89 1.15
C ARG A 83 -1.81 -13.87 0.37
N THR A 84 -3.12 -13.64 0.32
CA THR A 84 -4.03 -14.46 -0.50
C THR A 84 -3.66 -14.38 -1.99
N LEU A 85 -3.22 -13.23 -2.46
CA LEU A 85 -2.73 -13.02 -3.83
C LEU A 85 -1.30 -13.55 -4.07
N GLY A 86 -0.65 -14.14 -3.06
CA GLY A 86 0.74 -14.61 -3.16
C GLY A 86 1.78 -13.49 -3.28
N ILE A 87 1.42 -12.24 -2.95
CA ILE A 87 2.31 -11.08 -3.02
C ILE A 87 2.96 -10.89 -1.64
N ASP A 88 4.17 -11.43 -1.48
CA ASP A 88 4.96 -11.21 -0.29
C ASP A 88 5.73 -9.88 -0.34
N SER A 89 5.90 -9.26 0.84
CA SER A 89 6.62 -7.98 1.01
C SER A 89 8.08 -8.02 0.51
N LYS A 90 8.67 -9.20 0.36
CA LYS A 90 10.01 -9.38 -0.23
C LYS A 90 10.05 -9.01 -1.73
N GLY A 91 8.99 -9.29 -2.49
CA GLY A 91 8.92 -8.99 -3.93
C GLY A 91 8.78 -7.49 -4.26
N LEU A 92 8.11 -6.73 -3.38
CA LEU A 92 7.89 -5.28 -3.56
C LEU A 92 9.17 -4.45 -3.34
N SER A 93 10.08 -4.93 -2.47
CA SER A 93 11.38 -4.28 -2.19
C SER A 93 12.38 -4.47 -3.34
N GLU A 94 12.41 -5.63 -3.98
CA GLU A 94 13.43 -5.97 -4.98
C GLU A 94 13.21 -5.24 -6.32
N ASN A 95 11.96 -5.03 -6.73
CA ASN A 95 11.63 -4.26 -7.95
C ASN A 95 11.93 -2.75 -7.85
N SER A 96 12.12 -2.22 -6.63
CA SER A 96 12.52 -0.81 -6.45
C SER A 96 14.02 -0.57 -6.67
N LYS A 97 14.85 -1.63 -6.63
CA LYS A 97 16.30 -1.55 -6.79
C LYS A 97 16.77 -1.70 -8.24
N THR A 98 15.98 -2.30 -9.12
CA THR A 98 16.35 -2.52 -10.53
C THR A 98 16.11 -1.30 -11.43
N ASN A 99 15.39 -0.28 -10.96
CA ASN A 99 15.10 0.93 -11.77
C ASN A 99 16.07 2.11 -11.55
N LYS A 100 17.23 1.85 -10.93
CA LYS A 100 18.37 2.77 -10.86
C LYS A 100 19.66 1.99 -11.07
N ILE A 101 20.07 1.83 -12.34
CA ILE A 101 21.46 1.82 -12.84
C ILE A 101 21.35 1.58 -14.35
N GLY A 102 21.87 2.52 -15.15
CA GLY A 102 21.99 2.30 -16.59
C GLY A 102 21.88 3.52 -17.51
N GLY A 103 21.76 4.74 -16.98
CA GLY A 103 22.05 5.96 -17.75
C GLY A 103 23.57 6.09 -17.91
N GLY A 104 24.03 6.16 -19.16
CA GLY A 104 25.39 5.82 -19.56
C GLY A 104 26.52 6.71 -19.06
N LEU A 105 27.73 6.21 -19.28
CA LEU A 105 28.87 7.03 -19.66
C LEU A 105 29.81 6.18 -20.53
N SER A 106 29.92 6.58 -21.79
CA SER A 106 30.90 6.15 -22.77
C SER A 106 32.33 6.57 -22.38
N ASP A 107 33.30 5.86 -22.95
CA ASP A 107 34.70 6.24 -23.15
C ASP A 107 35.64 6.30 -21.93
N ARG A 108 36.64 5.40 -21.92
CA ARG A 108 37.99 5.72 -22.46
C ARG A 108 38.95 4.52 -22.39
N LYS A 109 39.52 4.24 -23.56
CA LYS A 109 40.78 3.56 -23.89
C LYS A 109 41.78 3.28 -22.74
N ARG A 110 42.40 2.09 -22.82
CA ARG A 110 43.83 1.75 -22.59
C ARG A 110 43.96 0.25 -22.90
N SER A 111 44.35 -0.23 -24.09
CA SER A 111 45.66 -0.19 -24.78
C SER A 111 46.90 -0.18 -23.88
N ARG A 112 47.71 -1.25 -24.05
CA ARG A 112 49.09 -1.53 -23.57
C ARG A 112 49.19 -1.97 -22.09
N ASN A 113 49.95 -3.01 -21.73
CA ASN A 113 51.06 -3.73 -22.37
C ASN A 113 50.82 -5.25 -22.39
#